data_AF-A0A3C1BH56-F1
#
_entry.id   AF-A0A3C1BH56-F1
#
_cell.length_a   1.000
_cell.length_b   1.000
_cell.length_c   1.000
_cell.angle_alpha   90.00
_cell.angle_beta   90.00
_cell.angle_gamma   90.00
#
_symmetry.space_group_name_H-M   'P 1'
#
loop_
_entity.id
_entity.type
_entity.pdbx_description
1 polymer ?
#
loop_
_entity_poly.entity_id
_entity_poly.type
_entity_poly.pdbx_seq_one_letter_code
_entity_poly.pdbx_strand_id
1 'polypeptide(L)'
;MVIDTEGLSFNFGKQTVVKSLSLKVPEGSIYGFLGPNGAGKTTTIKLLLNLLKTQEGSIRIFEKELQSNSIEILSQIGSLIEQPAIYLHLSGKENLLNRALLLQVPEKRVNEILYLVHLTNAAHKKAEKKNFVDQFNITTFQLSNIATKTYLTGFGNTGKLSCPSASTDCTAKR
;
A
#
# COMPACT_ATOMS: atom_id res chain seq x y z
N MET A 1 6.59 16.93 -4.56
CA MET A 1 6.59 16.02 -3.37
C MET A 1 5.48 15.00 -3.56
N VAL A 2 5.66 13.71 -3.23
CA VAL A 2 4.60 12.71 -3.52
C VAL A 2 3.58 12.60 -2.41
N ILE A 3 3.98 12.67 -1.13
CA ILE A 3 3.02 12.73 -0.01
C ILE A 3 3.43 13.90 0.87
N ASP A 4 2.47 14.74 1.22
CA ASP A 4 2.62 15.84 2.17
C ASP A 4 1.39 15.87 3.09
N THR A 5 1.61 15.73 4.39
CA THR A 5 0.55 15.85 5.40
C THR A 5 0.90 16.97 6.38
N GLU A 6 -0.12 17.70 6.82
CA GLU A 6 0.03 18.78 7.78
C GLU A 6 -0.98 18.59 8.91
N GLY A 7 -0.46 18.36 10.14
CA GLY A 7 -1.27 18.34 11.35
C GLY A 7 -2.34 17.26 11.39
N LEU A 8 -2.11 16.10 10.75
CA LEU A 8 -3.11 15.06 10.62
C LEU A 8 -3.47 14.47 11.99
N SER A 9 -4.73 14.59 12.40
CA SER A 9 -5.23 13.95 13.63
C SER A 9 -6.45 13.08 13.32
N PHE A 10 -6.53 11.95 14.02
CA PHE A 10 -7.65 11.01 13.90
C PHE A 10 -7.94 10.30 15.21
N ASN A 11 -9.22 10.34 15.59
CA ASN A 11 -9.77 9.73 16.78
C ASN A 11 -10.77 8.63 16.42
N PHE A 12 -10.68 7.48 17.10
CA PHE A 12 -11.76 6.50 17.17
C PHE A 12 -12.58 6.76 18.43
N GLY A 13 -13.74 7.39 18.27
CA GLY A 13 -14.55 7.84 19.41
C GLY A 13 -13.76 8.82 20.28
N LYS A 14 -13.46 8.45 21.53
CA LYS A 14 -12.66 9.26 22.46
C LYS A 14 -11.16 8.96 22.43
N GLN A 15 -10.73 7.94 21.70
CA GLN A 15 -9.33 7.51 21.66
C GLN A 15 -8.61 8.15 20.47
N THR A 16 -7.59 8.95 20.75
CA THR A 16 -6.69 9.47 19.71
C THR A 16 -5.72 8.41 19.24
N VAL A 17 -5.73 8.13 17.94
CA VAL A 17 -4.87 7.12 17.30
C VAL A 17 -3.80 7.75 16.42
N VAL A 18 -4.10 8.88 15.80
CA VAL A 18 -3.11 9.72 15.11
C VAL A 18 -3.24 11.14 15.68
N LYS A 19 -2.12 11.77 16.04
CA LYS A 19 -2.11 13.10 16.67
C LYS A 19 -1.12 14.01 15.95
N SER A 20 -1.63 15.03 15.27
CA SER A 20 -0.86 16.10 14.61
C SER A 20 0.32 15.58 13.77
N LEU A 21 0.09 14.53 12.98
CA LEU A 21 1.12 13.93 12.14
C LEU A 21 1.36 14.79 10.89
N SER A 22 2.58 15.32 10.78
CA SER A 22 3.07 15.97 9.56
C SER A 22 4.16 15.12 8.94
N LEU A 23 3.98 14.75 7.67
CA LEU A 23 4.85 13.83 6.95
C LEU A 23 5.13 14.38 5.56
N LYS A 24 6.39 14.30 5.13
CA LYS A 24 6.83 14.70 3.79
C LYS A 24 7.60 13.56 3.15
N VAL A 25 7.04 12.96 2.10
CA VAL A 25 7.64 11.84 1.35
C VAL A 25 8.01 12.30 -0.06
N PRO A 26 9.30 12.30 -0.43
CA PRO A 26 9.74 12.61 -1.77
C PRO A 26 9.31 11.54 -2.78
N GLU A 27 9.38 11.90 -4.06
CA GLU A 27 9.24 10.94 -5.16
C GLU A 27 10.37 9.90 -5.12
N GLY A 28 10.09 8.66 -5.52
CA GLY A 28 11.10 7.59 -5.61
C GLY A 28 11.61 7.09 -4.25
N SER A 29 11.03 7.56 -3.15
CA SER A 29 11.40 7.16 -1.80
C SER A 29 10.59 5.95 -1.32
N ILE A 30 11.24 5.09 -0.53
CA ILE A 30 10.59 4.01 0.20
C ILE A 30 10.38 4.48 1.63
N TYR A 31 9.13 4.54 2.08
CA TYR A 31 8.78 4.98 3.44
C TYR A 31 8.09 3.87 4.23
N GLY A 32 8.48 3.72 5.50
CA GLY A 32 7.93 2.73 6.42
C GLY A 32 7.54 3.34 7.75
N PHE A 33 6.36 2.96 8.27
CA PHE A 33 5.94 3.34 9.61
C PHE A 33 6.45 2.31 10.63
N LEU A 34 7.20 2.74 11.64
CA LEU A 34 7.73 1.89 12.71
C LEU A 34 7.12 2.28 14.07
N GLY A 35 6.79 1.29 14.91
CA GLY A 35 6.31 1.53 16.27
C GLY A 35 5.63 0.31 16.88
N PRO A 36 5.13 0.38 18.13
CA PRO A 36 4.37 -0.71 18.77
C PRO A 36 2.99 -0.92 18.13
N ASN A 37 2.35 -2.04 18.41
CA ASN A 37 0.96 -2.28 18.01
C ASN A 37 0.05 -1.21 18.61
N GLY A 38 -0.89 -0.69 17.82
CA GLY A 38 -1.77 0.41 18.24
C GLY A 38 -1.19 1.81 18.08
N ALA A 39 0.05 1.98 17.63
CA ALA A 39 0.65 3.31 17.39
C ALA A 39 0.05 4.10 16.21
N GLY A 40 -1.05 3.65 15.61
CA GLY A 40 -1.71 4.36 14.50
C GLY A 40 -1.08 4.19 13.12
N LYS A 41 -0.15 3.26 12.92
CA LYS A 41 0.49 2.99 11.61
C LYS A 41 -0.53 2.65 10.53
N THR A 42 -1.29 1.57 10.75
CA THR A 42 -2.33 1.12 9.80
C THR A 42 -3.39 2.19 9.61
N THR A 43 -3.77 2.91 10.67
CA THR A 43 -4.72 4.03 10.61
C THR A 43 -4.20 5.14 9.70
N THR A 44 -2.92 5.50 9.81
CA THR A 44 -2.28 6.52 8.97
C THR A 44 -2.31 6.12 7.50
N ILE A 45 -1.97 4.86 7.19
CA ILE A 45 -2.00 4.38 5.81
C ILE A 45 -3.44 4.34 5.28
N LYS A 46 -4.43 3.96 6.12
CA LYS A 46 -5.85 4.03 5.76
C LYS A 46 -6.34 5.46 5.49
N LEU A 47 -5.81 6.46 6.20
CA LEU A 47 -6.08 7.88 5.93
C LEU A 47 -5.47 8.32 4.59
N LEU A 48 -4.22 7.94 4.31
CA LEU A 48 -3.54 8.28 3.05
C LEU A 48 -4.23 7.65 1.82
N LEU A 49 -4.86 6.49 1.98
CA LEU A 49 -5.66 5.85 0.92
C LEU A 49 -7.12 6.29 0.90
N ASN A 50 -7.49 7.29 1.69
CA ASN A 50 -8.87 7.77 1.80
C ASN A 50 -9.88 6.67 2.20
N LEU A 51 -9.42 5.60 2.87
CA LEU A 51 -10.28 4.55 3.44
C LEU A 51 -10.89 4.97 4.78
N LEU A 52 -10.29 5.98 5.42
CA LEU A 52 -10.83 6.71 6.57
C LEU A 52 -10.90 8.18 6.19
N LYS A 53 -12.01 8.84 6.56
CA LYS A 53 -12.17 10.28 6.33
C LYS A 53 -11.27 11.06 7.29
N THR A 54 -10.48 11.98 6.76
CA THR A 54 -9.68 12.91 7.58
C THR A 54 -10.59 13.72 8.50
N GLN A 55 -10.26 13.77 9.79
CA GLN A 55 -10.99 14.57 10.78
C GLN A 55 -10.36 15.95 10.92
N GLU A 56 -9.03 16.00 11.07
CA GLU A 56 -8.26 17.25 11.19
C GLU A 56 -6.97 17.16 10.36
N GLY A 57 -6.48 18.33 9.94
CA GLY A 57 -5.29 18.47 9.11
C GLY A 57 -5.57 18.33 7.61
N SER A 58 -4.50 18.30 6.81
CA SER A 58 -4.58 18.19 5.35
C SER A 58 -3.68 17.06 4.84
N ILE A 59 -4.09 16.46 3.71
CA ILE A 59 -3.31 15.46 2.97
C ILE A 59 -3.23 15.91 1.51
N ARG A 60 -2.01 16.05 1.01
CA ARG A 60 -1.69 16.26 -0.40
C ARG A 60 -0.89 15.08 -0.93
N ILE A 61 -1.30 14.54 -2.07
CA ILE A 61 -0.60 13.46 -2.77
C ILE A 61 -0.43 13.87 -4.24
N PHE A 62 0.77 13.68 -4.79
CA PHE A 62 1.14 14.18 -6.12
C PHE A 62 0.81 15.68 -6.28
N GLU A 63 1.05 16.46 -5.21
CA GLU A 63 0.80 17.91 -5.14
C GLU A 63 -0.68 18.31 -5.24
N LYS A 64 -1.59 17.33 -5.18
CA LYS A 64 -3.05 17.52 -5.20
C LYS A 64 -3.65 17.21 -3.85
N GLU A 65 -4.67 17.96 -3.46
CA GLU A 65 -5.41 17.69 -2.22
C GLU A 65 -6.23 16.39 -2.36
N LEU A 66 -6.10 15.50 -1.37
CA LEU A 66 -6.69 14.16 -1.40
C LEU A 66 -8.23 14.19 -1.44
N GLN A 67 -8.86 15.07 -0.67
CA GLN A 67 -10.32 15.10 -0.53
C GLN A 67 -11.01 15.49 -1.84
N SER A 68 -10.45 16.44 -2.58
CA SER A 68 -10.99 16.95 -3.84
C SER A 68 -10.58 16.13 -5.08
N ASN A 69 -9.48 15.37 -5.01
CA ASN A 69 -8.91 14.66 -6.16
C ASN A 69 -8.76 13.13 -5.93
N SER A 70 -9.54 12.57 -5.00
CA SER A 70 -9.37 11.18 -4.53
C SER A 70 -9.32 10.14 -5.64
N ILE A 71 -10.25 10.16 -6.60
CA ILE A 71 -10.29 9.16 -7.69
C ILE A 71 -9.02 9.19 -8.53
N GLU A 72 -8.57 10.40 -8.89
CA GLU A 72 -7.38 10.59 -9.73
C GLU A 72 -6.08 10.24 -8.99
N ILE A 73 -6.02 10.53 -7.70
CA ILE A 73 -4.86 10.19 -6.86
C ILE A 73 -4.81 8.69 -6.63
N LEU A 74 -5.93 8.06 -6.24
CA LEU A 74 -5.98 6.65 -5.89
C LEU A 74 -5.76 5.73 -7.09
N SER A 75 -6.12 6.16 -8.31
CA SER A 75 -5.80 5.41 -9.54
C SER A 75 -4.30 5.32 -9.81
N GLN A 76 -3.49 6.19 -9.20
CA GLN A 76 -2.04 6.22 -9.32
C GLN A 76 -1.31 5.54 -8.14
N ILE A 77 -2.04 5.07 -7.13
CA ILE A 77 -1.47 4.44 -5.93
C ILE A 77 -1.72 2.93 -5.95
N GLY A 78 -0.65 2.15 -5.99
CA GLY A 78 -0.68 0.74 -5.63
C GLY A 78 -0.59 0.53 -4.12
N SER A 79 -1.51 -0.22 -3.54
CA SER A 79 -1.54 -0.50 -2.10
C SER A 79 -1.74 -1.99 -1.78
N LEU A 80 -1.06 -2.44 -0.73
CA LEU A 80 -1.23 -3.75 -0.11
C LEU A 80 -1.51 -3.57 1.39
N ILE A 81 -2.70 -3.10 1.75
CA ILE A 81 -3.11 -2.99 3.17
C ILE A 81 -3.86 -4.24 3.65
N GLU A 82 -4.63 -4.88 2.79
CA GLU A 82 -5.53 -5.98 3.16
C GLU A 82 -5.13 -7.27 2.45
N GLN A 83 -5.52 -8.41 3.03
CA GLN A 83 -5.32 -9.71 2.43
C GLN A 83 -6.18 -9.81 1.14
N PRO A 84 -5.60 -10.15 -0.02
CA PRO A 84 -6.32 -10.15 -1.28
C PRO A 84 -7.35 -11.28 -1.27
N ALA A 85 -8.54 -10.98 -1.77
CA ALA A 85 -9.55 -11.99 -2.03
C ALA A 85 -9.04 -12.89 -3.18
N ILE A 86 -8.65 -14.12 -2.83
CA ILE A 86 -8.27 -15.16 -3.79
C ILE A 86 -9.44 -16.12 -3.94
N TYR A 87 -9.86 -16.33 -5.19
CA TYR A 87 -10.84 -17.35 -5.51
C TYR A 87 -10.15 -18.70 -5.57
N LEU A 88 -10.27 -19.49 -4.49
CA LEU A 88 -9.59 -20.78 -4.35
C LEU A 88 -9.95 -21.79 -5.45
N HIS A 89 -11.18 -21.71 -5.97
CA HIS A 89 -11.66 -22.58 -7.04
C HIS A 89 -11.10 -22.22 -8.42
N LEU A 90 -10.53 -21.02 -8.58
CA LEU A 90 -9.89 -20.56 -9.81
C LEU A 90 -8.39 -20.88 -9.79
N SER A 91 -7.82 -21.05 -10.98
CA SER A 91 -6.38 -21.14 -11.18
C SER A 91 -5.68 -19.81 -10.93
N GLY A 92 -4.36 -19.86 -10.86
CA GLY A 92 -3.57 -18.65 -10.65
C GLY A 92 -3.70 -17.62 -11.78
N LYS A 93 -3.76 -18.10 -13.03
CA LYS A 93 -3.98 -17.25 -14.20
C LYS A 93 -5.38 -16.64 -14.19
N GLU A 94 -6.41 -17.42 -13.88
CA GLU A 94 -7.80 -16.94 -13.82
C GLU A 94 -7.99 -15.87 -12.74
N ASN A 95 -7.40 -16.06 -11.56
CA ASN A 95 -7.41 -15.06 -10.50
C ASN A 95 -6.77 -13.73 -10.94
N LEU A 96 -5.69 -13.79 -11.73
CA LEU A 96 -5.02 -12.60 -12.25
C LEU A 96 -5.77 -11.95 -13.42
N LEU A 97 -6.37 -12.74 -14.31
CA LEU A 97 -7.23 -12.23 -15.37
C LEU A 97 -8.45 -11.50 -14.79
N ASN A 98 -9.07 -12.06 -13.76
CA ASN A 98 -10.21 -11.43 -13.08
C ASN A 98 -9.81 -10.06 -12.52
N ARG A 99 -8.63 -9.96 -11.91
CA ARG A 99 -8.13 -8.67 -11.40
C ARG A 99 -7.68 -7.72 -12.50
N ALA A 100 -7.04 -8.21 -13.56
CA ALA A 100 -6.69 -7.39 -14.71
C ALA A 100 -7.94 -6.77 -15.36
N LEU A 101 -9.03 -7.53 -15.47
CA LEU A 101 -10.32 -7.02 -15.95
C LEU A 101 -10.86 -5.90 -15.04
N LEU A 102 -10.89 -6.12 -13.73
CA LEU A 102 -11.35 -5.11 -12.76
C LEU A 102 -10.52 -3.82 -12.80
N LEU A 103 -9.22 -3.95 -13.02
CA LEU A 103 -8.26 -2.84 -13.09
C LEU A 103 -8.06 -2.29 -14.51
N GLN A 104 -8.80 -2.81 -15.51
CA GLN A 104 -8.68 -2.44 -16.93
C GLN A 104 -7.26 -2.59 -17.50
N VAL A 105 -6.53 -3.59 -17.01
CA VAL A 105 -5.17 -3.92 -17.45
C VAL A 105 -5.24 -4.91 -18.62
N PRO A 106 -4.45 -4.70 -19.70
CA PRO A 106 -4.42 -5.63 -20.84
C PRO A 106 -3.98 -7.04 -20.41
N GLU A 107 -4.63 -8.07 -20.96
CA GLU A 107 -4.31 -9.48 -20.67
C GLU A 107 -2.83 -9.82 -20.92
N LYS A 108 -2.18 -9.18 -21.90
CA LYS A 108 -0.75 -9.35 -22.18
C LYS A 108 0.11 -9.15 -20.90
N ARG A 109 -0.28 -8.20 -20.05
CA ARG A 109 0.41 -7.89 -18.80
C ARG A 109 0.28 -9.00 -17.75
N VAL A 110 -0.78 -9.80 -17.80
CA VAL A 110 -0.97 -10.94 -16.89
C VAL A 110 0.11 -11.99 -17.08
N ASN A 111 0.48 -12.29 -18.33
CA ASN A 111 1.54 -13.27 -18.62
C ASN A 111 2.92 -12.75 -18.17
N GLU A 112 3.20 -11.47 -18.40
CA GLU A 112 4.44 -10.82 -17.91
C GLU A 112 4.54 -10.90 -16.39
N ILE A 113 3.43 -10.63 -15.71
CA ILE A 113 3.38 -10.62 -14.25
C ILE A 113 3.50 -12.03 -13.66
N LEU A 114 2.86 -13.04 -14.27
CA LEU A 114 3.05 -14.45 -13.90
C LEU A 114 4.52 -14.88 -13.98
N TYR A 115 5.24 -14.39 -14.99
CA TYR A 115 6.67 -14.61 -15.14
C TYR A 115 7.46 -13.90 -14.03
N LEU A 116 7.21 -12.61 -13.78
CA LEU A 116 7.92 -11.81 -12.77
C LEU A 116 7.79 -12.37 -11.34
N VAL A 117 6.63 -12.93 -10.99
CA VAL A 117 6.39 -13.51 -9.66
C VAL A 117 6.69 -15.01 -9.59
N HIS A 118 7.30 -15.56 -10.64
CA HIS A 118 7.66 -16.97 -10.76
C HIS A 118 6.47 -17.95 -10.61
N LEU A 119 5.27 -17.54 -11.03
CA LEU A 119 4.03 -18.33 -10.99
C LEU A 119 3.70 -19.05 -12.31
N THR A 120 4.50 -18.91 -13.36
CA THR A 120 4.26 -19.52 -14.68
C THR A 120 3.96 -21.03 -14.60
N ASN A 121 4.72 -21.77 -13.79
CA ASN A 121 4.56 -23.22 -13.62
C ASN A 121 3.31 -23.63 -12.80
N ALA A 122 2.72 -22.67 -12.09
CA ALA A 122 1.52 -22.84 -11.28
C ALA A 122 0.29 -22.14 -11.89
N ALA A 123 0.43 -21.51 -13.06
CA ALA A 123 -0.60 -20.68 -13.69
C ALA A 123 -1.93 -21.42 -13.87
N HIS A 124 -1.89 -22.73 -14.15
CA HIS A 124 -3.05 -23.59 -14.37
C HIS A 124 -3.46 -24.44 -13.16
N LYS A 125 -2.74 -24.31 -12.03
CA LYS A 125 -3.09 -25.00 -10.78
C LYS A 125 -4.08 -24.15 -9.99
N LYS A 126 -5.05 -24.81 -9.34
CA LYS A 126 -5.99 -24.14 -8.44
C LYS A 126 -5.26 -23.44 -7.28
N ALA A 127 -5.80 -22.31 -6.85
CA ALA A 127 -5.22 -21.45 -5.83
C ALA A 127 -5.35 -21.99 -4.38
N GLU A 128 -5.75 -23.26 -4.21
CA GLU A 128 -5.95 -23.94 -2.91
C GLU A 128 -4.65 -24.09 -2.08
N LYS A 129 -3.47 -23.77 -2.62
CA LYS A 129 -2.17 -23.91 -1.91
C LYS A 129 -1.71 -22.57 -1.31
N LYS A 130 -1.25 -22.60 -0.05
CA LYS A 130 -0.68 -21.46 0.70
C LYS A 130 0.33 -20.61 -0.11
N ASN A 131 1.16 -21.24 -0.93
CA ASN A 131 2.17 -20.55 -1.75
C ASN A 131 1.58 -19.54 -2.75
N PHE A 132 0.32 -19.72 -3.15
CA PHE A 132 -0.35 -18.80 -4.07
C PHE A 132 -0.74 -17.48 -3.38
N VAL A 133 -1.11 -17.54 -2.09
CA VAL A 133 -1.59 -16.37 -1.34
C VAL A 133 -0.49 -15.32 -1.19
N ASP A 134 0.71 -15.74 -0.80
CA ASP A 134 1.85 -14.85 -0.60
C ASP A 134 2.37 -14.26 -1.91
N GLN A 135 2.35 -15.04 -3.00
CA GLN A 135 2.81 -14.58 -4.31
C GLN A 135 1.77 -13.66 -4.97
N PHE A 136 0.48 -13.90 -4.76
CA PHE A 136 -0.61 -13.06 -5.27
C PHE A 136 -0.67 -11.67 -4.63
N ASN A 137 -0.22 -11.52 -3.38
CA ASN A 137 0.01 -10.21 -2.75
C ASN A 137 0.95 -9.34 -3.58
N ILE A 138 2.09 -9.92 -3.97
CA ILE A 138 3.11 -9.28 -4.81
C ILE A 138 2.56 -9.02 -6.23
N THR A 139 1.66 -9.90 -6.70
CA THR A 139 1.11 -9.82 -8.05
C THR A 139 0.04 -8.73 -8.22
N THR A 140 -0.81 -8.54 -7.19
CA THR A 140 -1.78 -7.43 -7.13
C THR A 140 -1.09 -6.08 -7.22
N PHE A 141 0.04 -5.97 -6.52
CA PHE A 141 0.88 -4.80 -6.48
C PHE A 141 1.54 -4.50 -7.85
N GLN A 142 1.97 -5.52 -8.59
CA GLN A 142 2.53 -5.34 -9.94
C GLN A 142 1.47 -5.01 -11.00
N LEU A 143 0.21 -5.45 -10.81
CA LEU A 143 -0.90 -5.11 -11.69
C LEU A 143 -1.40 -3.67 -11.51
N SER A 144 -1.36 -3.12 -10.29
CA SER A 144 -1.66 -1.72 -10.02
C SER A 144 -0.52 -0.76 -10.40
N ASN A 145 0.69 -1.28 -10.61
CA ASN A 145 1.89 -0.51 -11.00
C ASN A 145 1.88 -0.01 -12.47
N ILE A 146 0.73 0.39 -13.00
CA ILE A 146 0.68 1.18 -14.24
C ILE A 146 1.10 2.66 -13.97
N ALA A 147 1.18 3.12 -12.72
CA ALA A 147 1.53 4.53 -12.43
C ALA A 147 2.35 4.84 -11.15
N THR A 148 2.84 3.87 -10.37
CA THR A 148 3.28 4.18 -8.99
C THR A 148 4.73 4.70 -8.89
N LYS A 149 4.88 5.96 -8.46
CA LYS A 149 6.16 6.65 -8.17
C LYS A 149 6.63 6.59 -6.70
N THR A 150 5.80 6.09 -5.76
CA THR A 150 6.11 6.06 -4.31
C THR A 150 5.43 4.89 -3.59
N TYR A 151 6.15 4.25 -2.67
CA TYR A 151 5.69 3.06 -1.93
C TYR A 151 5.32 3.39 -0.48
N LEU A 152 4.14 2.94 -0.05
CA LEU A 152 3.71 2.94 1.35
C LEU A 152 3.46 1.50 1.81
N THR A 153 4.35 0.96 2.65
CA THR A 153 4.16 -0.38 3.22
C THR A 153 3.81 -0.29 4.71
N GLY A 154 2.67 -0.85 5.09
CA GLY A 154 2.29 -1.03 6.49
C GLY A 154 2.61 -2.44 6.95
N PHE A 155 3.77 -2.65 7.55
CA PHE A 155 4.11 -3.98 8.08
C PHE A 155 3.36 -4.25 9.40
N GLY A 156 2.50 -5.27 9.37
CA GLY A 156 2.09 -6.04 10.53
C GLY A 156 3.01 -7.25 10.68
N ASN A 157 3.78 -7.28 11.76
CA ASN A 157 4.72 -8.33 12.19
C ASN A 157 5.99 -8.60 11.35
N THR A 158 7.13 -8.40 12.03
CA THR A 158 8.45 -9.00 11.84
C THR A 158 9.07 -8.92 10.44
N GLY A 159 9.76 -7.81 10.17
CA GLY A 159 10.76 -7.71 9.11
C GLY A 159 11.47 -6.37 9.20
N LYS A 160 12.69 -6.35 9.76
CA LYS A 160 13.57 -5.17 9.78
C LYS A 160 13.92 -4.82 8.33
N LEU A 161 13.54 -3.62 7.88
CA LEU A 161 14.16 -2.95 6.74
C LEU A 161 14.69 -1.61 7.26
N SER A 162 16.01 -1.49 7.28
CA SER A 162 16.76 -0.31 7.72
C SER A 162 16.74 0.78 6.64
N CYS A 163 16.40 2.01 7.01
CA CYS A 163 16.59 3.22 6.20
C CYS A 163 17.96 3.86 6.50
N PRO A 164 18.70 4.34 5.49
CA PRO A 164 19.69 5.40 5.66
C PRO A 164 18.99 6.76 5.58
N SER A 165 19.04 7.48 6.71
CA SER A 165 18.97 8.94 6.87
C SER A 165 17.80 9.73 6.28
N ALA A 166 16.95 10.26 7.18
CA ALA A 166 16.65 11.69 7.20
C ALA A 166 16.42 12.13 8.65
N SER A 167 17.33 12.96 9.12
CA SER A 167 17.52 13.42 10.49
C SER A 167 16.50 14.46 10.93
N THR A 168 15.88 14.27 12.10
CA THR A 168 15.95 15.27 13.19
C THR A 168 15.71 14.58 14.53
N ASP A 169 16.73 14.67 15.40
CA ASP A 169 16.78 14.38 16.84
C ASP A 169 16.14 13.10 17.41
N CYS A 170 17.01 12.09 17.61
CA CYS A 170 16.91 11.17 18.73
C CYS A 170 18.32 10.91 19.27
N THR A 171 18.83 11.83 20.09
CA THR A 171 19.97 11.55 20.97
C THR A 171 19.57 10.51 22.01
N ALA A 172 20.00 9.27 21.83
CA ALA A 172 20.17 8.33 22.94
C ALA A 172 21.63 8.42 23.39
N LYS A 173 21.86 9.05 24.55
CA LYS A 173 23.11 8.88 25.30
C LYS A 173 23.21 7.42 25.76
N ARG A 174 24.46 6.94 25.75
CA ARG A 174 25.01 5.62 26.09
C ARG A 174 24.15 4.71 26.97
#